data_AF-A0ABD2IPK1-F1
#
_entry.id   AF-A0ABD2IPK1-F1
#
_cell.length_a   1.000
_cell.length_b   1.000
_cell.length_c   1.000
_cell.angle_alpha   90.00
_cell.angle_beta   90.00
_cell.angle_gamma   90.00
#
_symmetry.space_group_name_H-M   'P 1'
#
loop_
_entity.id
_entity.type
_entity.pdbx_description
1 polymer ?
#
loop_
_entity_poly.entity_id
_entity_poly.type
_entity_poly.pdbx_seq_one_letter_code
_entity_poly.pdbx_strand_id
1 'polypeptide(L)'
;MSDDDDYMSSAFLAKVEDVKPGVGTGREGRRILRINANREEATERQRVEKPKSKVELERDRLMEGLSNPIRAESKGFQLLAKMGYKEGMSLGRSAADEQQMNSRTKEPILIQLRMDRSGVGMDEHRKEKQRDLCEAHMDRMKRQADNEEELAIDFRKRKRAAMEMKQLISEIQKLRKTCQEMDTRMGKTIPDEFWFWPIYSNNNELTDMVEVVDKSNQSVDENKRTKREPSEGEEGQVERYTYGNGEEAPMALNLNELDNQRLEERLRMRIYFFRRDGL
;
A
#
# COMPACT_ATOMS: atom_id res chain seq x y z
N MET A 1 -36.14 11.86 -20.12
CA MET A 1 -35.61 11.61 -18.77
C MET A 1 -34.37 10.77 -18.99
N SER A 2 -33.22 11.26 -18.54
CA SER A 2 -31.90 10.69 -18.83
C SER A 2 -31.70 9.45 -17.97
N ASP A 3 -31.49 8.33 -18.64
CA ASP A 3 -31.26 7.00 -18.09
C ASP A 3 -29.75 6.73 -18.21
N ASP A 4 -28.96 7.64 -17.63
CA ASP A 4 -27.51 7.52 -17.59
C ASP A 4 -27.20 6.50 -16.49
N ASP A 5 -26.99 5.24 -16.88
CA ASP A 5 -26.54 4.17 -16.00
C ASP A 5 -25.44 4.70 -15.05
N ASP A 6 -25.75 4.76 -13.75
CA ASP A 6 -24.87 5.31 -12.73
C ASP A 6 -23.51 4.60 -12.79
N TYR A 7 -22.51 5.34 -13.30
CA TYR A 7 -21.16 4.86 -13.56
C TYR A 7 -20.43 4.42 -12.28
N MET A 8 -21.00 4.71 -11.10
CA MET A 8 -20.49 4.26 -9.80
C MET A 8 -21.34 3.17 -9.14
N SER A 9 -22.36 2.64 -9.83
CA SER A 9 -23.19 1.57 -9.29
C SER A 9 -22.43 0.24 -9.17
N SER A 10 -22.76 -0.54 -8.13
CA SER A 10 -22.17 -1.85 -7.86
C SER A 10 -22.41 -2.89 -8.96
N ALA A 11 -23.34 -2.61 -9.89
CA ALA A 11 -23.60 -3.45 -11.06
C ALA A 11 -22.41 -3.50 -12.02
N PHE A 12 -21.58 -2.45 -12.09
CA PHE A 12 -20.36 -2.45 -12.87
C PHE A 12 -19.23 -3.22 -12.17
N LEU A 13 -19.10 -3.09 -10.85
CA LEU A 13 -18.11 -3.84 -10.07
C LEU A 13 -18.37 -5.34 -10.06
N ALA A 14 -19.64 -5.77 -10.07
CA ALA A 14 -20.00 -7.18 -10.17
C ALA A 14 -19.66 -7.83 -11.53
N LYS A 15 -19.47 -7.02 -12.59
CA LYS A 15 -19.06 -7.48 -13.93
C LYS A 15 -17.54 -7.56 -14.07
N VAL A 16 -16.77 -6.93 -13.18
CA VAL A 16 -15.31 -7.01 -13.14
C VAL A 16 -14.92 -8.24 -12.34
N GLU A 17 -14.06 -9.09 -12.91
CA GLU A 17 -13.49 -10.20 -12.15
C GLU A 17 -12.67 -9.64 -10.98
N ASP A 18 -13.00 -10.03 -9.74
CA ASP A 18 -12.31 -9.59 -8.52
C ASP A 18 -10.91 -10.25 -8.44
N VAL A 19 -10.01 -9.82 -9.33
CA VAL A 19 -8.61 -10.24 -9.36
C VAL A 19 -7.82 -9.28 -8.48
N LYS A 20 -7.91 -9.46 -7.17
CA LYS A 20 -7.05 -8.73 -6.21
C LYS A 20 -5.60 -9.17 -6.40
N PRO A 21 -4.70 -8.33 -6.94
CA PRO A 21 -3.30 -8.71 -7.08
C PRO A 21 -2.71 -8.92 -5.68
N GLY A 22 -2.11 -10.10 -5.45
CA GLY A 22 -1.39 -10.42 -4.21
C GLY A 22 -2.15 -11.19 -3.14
N VAL A 23 -3.47 -11.42 -3.27
CA VAL A 23 -4.24 -12.24 -2.32
C VAL A 23 -4.36 -13.68 -2.83
N GLY A 24 -3.70 -14.62 -2.15
CA GLY A 24 -3.92 -16.06 -2.37
C GLY A 24 -3.39 -16.64 -3.69
N THR A 25 -2.24 -16.17 -4.18
CA THR A 25 -1.60 -16.74 -5.39
C THR A 25 -1.17 -18.21 -5.19
N GLY A 26 -0.76 -18.58 -3.97
CA GLY A 26 -0.37 -19.94 -3.60
C GLY A 26 -1.54 -20.88 -3.29
N ARG A 27 -1.30 -22.21 -3.40
CA ARG A 27 -2.28 -23.27 -3.13
C ARG A 27 -2.89 -23.17 -1.73
N GLU A 28 -2.09 -22.80 -0.73
CA GLU A 28 -2.53 -22.66 0.66
C GLU A 28 -3.44 -21.44 0.85
N GLY A 29 -3.13 -20.31 0.21
CA GLY A 29 -3.96 -19.12 0.23
C GLY A 29 -5.34 -19.36 -0.39
N ARG A 30 -5.39 -20.05 -1.54
CA ARG A 30 -6.67 -20.47 -2.17
C ARG A 30 -7.48 -21.41 -1.28
N ARG A 31 -6.81 -22.32 -0.56
CA ARG A 31 -7.47 -23.24 0.39
C ARG A 31 -8.10 -22.47 1.54
N ILE A 32 -7.38 -21.51 2.14
CA ILE A 32 -7.87 -20.70 3.26
C ILE A 32 -9.09 -19.87 2.83
N LEU A 33 -9.01 -19.21 1.68
CA LEU A 33 -10.15 -18.47 1.10
C LEU A 33 -11.39 -19.35 0.95
N ARG A 34 -11.22 -20.57 0.41
CA ARG A 34 -12.32 -21.52 0.24
C ARG A 34 -12.91 -21.97 1.58
N ILE A 35 -12.07 -22.22 2.58
CA ILE A 35 -12.52 -22.59 3.94
C ILE A 35 -13.31 -21.45 4.57
N ASN A 36 -12.83 -20.21 4.45
CA ASN A 36 -13.51 -19.04 4.99
C ASN A 36 -14.85 -18.79 4.29
N ALA A 37 -14.88 -18.82 2.95
CA ALA A 37 -16.11 -18.69 2.18
C ALA A 37 -17.13 -19.77 2.58
N ASN A 38 -16.71 -21.02 2.69
CA ASN A 38 -17.59 -22.12 3.11
C ASN A 38 -18.07 -21.96 4.56
N ARG A 39 -17.23 -21.39 5.44
CA ARG A 39 -17.60 -21.09 6.83
C ARG A 39 -18.62 -19.95 6.91
N GLU A 40 -18.43 -18.90 6.12
CA GLU A 40 -19.38 -17.79 5.99
C GLU A 40 -20.73 -18.28 5.46
N GLU A 41 -20.73 -19.04 4.36
CA GLU A 41 -21.93 -19.68 3.83
C GLU A 41 -22.61 -20.57 4.86
N ALA A 42 -21.85 -21.40 5.58
CA ALA A 42 -22.40 -22.24 6.64
C ALA A 42 -23.03 -21.39 7.77
N THR A 43 -22.40 -20.28 8.16
CA THR A 43 -22.98 -19.38 9.16
C THR A 43 -24.24 -18.67 8.67
N GLU A 44 -24.30 -18.30 7.39
CA GLU A 44 -25.45 -17.64 6.77
C GLU A 44 -26.63 -18.62 6.67
N ARG A 45 -26.38 -19.84 6.20
CA ARG A 45 -27.37 -20.94 6.21
C ARG A 45 -27.88 -21.20 7.62
N GLN A 46 -26.98 -21.25 8.60
CA GLN A 46 -27.36 -21.46 10.00
C GLN A 46 -28.17 -20.28 10.57
N ARG A 47 -28.01 -19.05 10.07
CA ARG A 47 -28.83 -17.89 10.47
C ARG A 47 -30.23 -17.97 9.87
N VAL A 48 -30.34 -18.35 8.61
CA VAL A 48 -31.62 -18.46 7.89
C VAL A 48 -32.43 -19.68 8.35
N GLU A 49 -31.77 -20.80 8.64
CA GLU A 49 -32.40 -22.05 9.09
C GLU A 49 -32.79 -22.04 10.57
N LYS A 50 -32.20 -21.16 11.39
CA LYS A 50 -32.61 -21.03 12.80
C LYS A 50 -34.02 -20.46 12.86
N PRO A 51 -34.99 -21.18 13.44
CA PRO A 51 -36.31 -20.62 13.66
C PRO A 51 -36.17 -19.38 14.54
N LYS A 52 -36.78 -18.28 14.12
CA LYS A 52 -36.83 -17.03 14.90
C LYS A 52 -37.28 -17.35 16.32
N SER A 53 -36.68 -16.68 17.30
CA SER A 53 -37.09 -16.88 18.69
C SER A 53 -38.56 -16.50 18.86
N LYS A 54 -39.27 -17.13 19.80
CA LYS A 54 -40.69 -16.80 20.08
C LYS A 54 -40.89 -15.29 20.30
N VAL A 55 -39.90 -14.67 20.93
CA VAL A 55 -39.85 -13.23 21.21
C VAL A 55 -39.72 -12.39 19.93
N GLU A 56 -38.84 -12.77 19.01
CA GLU A 56 -38.73 -12.13 17.69
C GLU A 56 -40.00 -12.28 16.87
N LEU A 57 -40.61 -13.47 16.88
CA LEU A 57 -41.84 -13.73 16.14
C LEU A 57 -43.02 -12.89 16.66
N GLU A 58 -43.17 -12.77 17.98
CA GLU A 58 -44.18 -11.91 18.60
C GLU A 58 -43.94 -10.43 18.29
N ARG A 59 -42.68 -9.99 18.29
CA ARG A 59 -42.30 -8.63 17.91
C ARG A 59 -42.64 -8.34 16.44
N ASP A 60 -42.29 -9.24 15.53
CA ASP A 60 -42.56 -9.08 14.10
C ASP A 60 -44.07 -8.98 13.84
N ARG A 61 -44.87 -9.86 14.47
CA ARG A 61 -46.35 -9.80 14.42
C ARG A 61 -46.90 -8.50 14.98
N LEU A 62 -46.32 -7.99 16.07
CA LEU A 62 -46.69 -6.70 16.64
C LEU A 62 -46.36 -5.56 15.67
N MET A 63 -45.15 -5.55 15.10
CA MET A 63 -44.72 -4.50 14.17
C MET A 63 -45.57 -4.50 12.89
N GLU A 64 -45.89 -5.67 12.34
CA GLU A 64 -46.79 -5.84 11.20
C GLU A 64 -48.22 -5.39 11.53
N GLY A 65 -48.70 -5.67 12.74
CA GLY A 65 -50.00 -5.21 13.22
C GLY A 65 -50.05 -3.70 13.44
N LEU A 66 -48.94 -3.09 13.87
CA LEU A 66 -48.82 -1.66 14.15
C LEU A 66 -48.64 -0.85 12.86
N SER A 67 -47.97 -1.40 11.84
CA SER A 67 -47.76 -0.74 10.56
C SER A 67 -49.03 -0.63 9.71
N ASN A 68 -49.98 -1.55 9.91
CA ASN A 68 -51.21 -1.60 9.14
C ASN A 68 -52.35 -0.86 9.87
N PRO A 69 -53.12 0.00 9.18
CA PRO A 69 -54.30 0.62 9.77
C PRO A 69 -55.35 -0.44 10.13
N ILE A 70 -56.20 -0.13 11.13
CA ILE A 70 -57.29 -1.01 11.52
C ILE A 70 -58.24 -1.20 10.32
N ARG A 71 -58.45 -2.46 9.90
CA ARG A 71 -59.33 -2.80 8.78
C ARG A 71 -60.78 -2.39 9.05
N ALA A 72 -61.49 -1.93 8.02
CA ALA A 72 -62.90 -1.52 8.13
C ALA A 72 -63.85 -2.65 8.56
N GLU A 73 -63.47 -3.90 8.31
CA GLU A 73 -64.20 -5.10 8.76
C GLU A 73 -64.06 -5.35 10.27
N SER A 74 -63.06 -4.76 10.93
CA SER A 74 -62.88 -4.90 12.37
C SER A 74 -64.07 -4.32 13.12
N LYS A 75 -64.64 -5.09 14.05
CA LYS A 75 -65.74 -4.66 14.93
C LYS A 75 -65.41 -3.34 15.65
N GLY A 76 -64.15 -3.13 16.02
CA GLY A 76 -63.68 -1.89 16.64
C GLY A 76 -63.80 -0.68 15.72
N PHE A 77 -63.41 -0.82 14.46
CA PHE A 77 -63.56 0.24 13.46
C PHE A 77 -65.04 0.54 13.17
N GLN A 78 -65.88 -0.48 13.03
CA GLN A 78 -67.32 -0.29 12.80
C GLN A 78 -68.00 0.44 13.97
N LEU A 79 -67.60 0.15 15.21
CA LEU A 79 -68.10 0.87 16.37
C LEU A 79 -67.65 2.33 16.38
N LEU A 80 -66.37 2.59 16.10
CA LEU A 80 -65.84 3.96 15.96
C LEU A 80 -66.58 4.73 14.86
N ALA A 81 -66.80 4.11 13.70
CA ALA A 81 -67.54 4.70 12.59
C ALA A 81 -68.98 5.07 12.98
N LYS A 82 -69.68 4.21 13.73
CA LYS A 82 -71.01 4.50 14.28
C LYS A 82 -71.02 5.66 15.28
N MET A 83 -69.91 5.89 15.97
CA MET A 83 -69.71 7.03 16.86
C MET A 83 -69.24 8.31 16.13
N GLY A 84 -69.16 8.29 14.79
CA GLY A 84 -68.82 9.44 13.96
C GLY A 84 -67.34 9.55 13.57
N TYR A 85 -66.52 8.54 13.84
CA TYR A 85 -65.14 8.48 13.37
C TYR A 85 -65.06 8.24 11.86
N LYS A 86 -64.17 8.95 11.18
CA LYS A 86 -63.84 8.75 9.75
C LYS A 86 -62.36 8.38 9.63
N GLU A 87 -61.99 7.61 8.60
CA GLU A 87 -60.59 7.25 8.36
C GLU A 87 -59.72 8.52 8.24
N GLY A 88 -58.61 8.55 8.98
CA GLY A 88 -57.71 9.71 9.03
C GLY A 88 -58.14 10.85 9.96
N MET A 89 -59.30 10.75 10.62
CA MET A 89 -59.72 11.67 11.67
C MET A 89 -58.98 11.38 12.97
N SER A 90 -58.74 12.43 13.75
CA SER A 90 -58.10 12.33 15.05
C SER A 90 -59.16 12.42 16.16
N LEU A 91 -59.06 11.58 17.20
CA LEU A 91 -60.09 11.41 18.24
C LEU A 91 -60.13 12.56 19.27
N GLY A 92 -61.34 12.99 19.67
CA GLY A 92 -61.59 14.05 20.68
C GLY A 92 -62.33 15.28 20.13
N ARG A 93 -62.69 16.26 20.98
CA ARG A 93 -63.39 17.50 20.57
C ARG A 93 -62.52 18.37 19.65
N SER A 94 -63.04 18.87 18.53
CA SER A 94 -62.34 19.85 17.70
C SER A 94 -62.11 21.11 18.55
N ALA A 95 -60.87 21.37 18.95
CA ALA A 95 -60.53 22.60 19.66
C ALA A 95 -60.63 23.77 18.66
N ALA A 96 -61.23 24.89 19.08
CA ALA A 96 -61.34 26.11 18.26
C ALA A 96 -59.97 26.79 18.03
N ASP A 97 -58.95 26.39 18.79
CA ASP A 97 -57.61 26.95 18.73
C ASP A 97 -56.68 26.06 17.90
N GLU A 98 -56.16 26.60 16.80
CA GLU A 98 -55.26 25.92 15.84
C GLU A 98 -54.00 25.31 16.50
N GLN A 99 -53.56 25.85 17.64
CA GLN A 99 -52.40 25.33 18.38
C GLN A 99 -52.65 23.96 19.05
N GLN A 100 -53.88 23.68 19.51
CA GLN A 100 -54.24 22.36 20.06
C GLN A 100 -54.56 21.33 18.96
N MET A 101 -54.85 21.79 17.74
CA MET A 101 -55.10 20.91 16.59
C MET A 101 -53.85 20.09 16.22
N ASN A 102 -52.65 20.65 16.41
CA ASN A 102 -51.37 20.00 16.15
C ASN A 102 -50.91 19.04 17.26
N SER A 103 -51.51 19.11 18.45
CA SER A 103 -51.15 18.22 19.58
C SER A 103 -51.87 16.87 19.53
N ARG A 104 -52.73 16.64 18.55
CA ARG A 104 -53.49 15.41 18.44
C ARG A 104 -52.79 14.40 17.53
N THR A 105 -52.33 13.32 18.11
CA THR A 105 -51.63 12.24 17.40
C THR A 105 -52.62 11.37 16.65
N LYS A 106 -52.43 11.26 15.33
CA LYS A 106 -53.14 10.30 14.47
C LYS A 106 -52.54 8.89 14.56
N GLU A 107 -51.25 8.84 14.83
CA GLU A 107 -50.47 7.61 14.96
C GLU A 107 -50.26 7.27 16.44
N PRO A 108 -50.24 5.98 16.79
CA PRO A 108 -49.94 5.55 18.15
C PRO A 108 -48.50 5.94 18.57
N ILE A 109 -48.30 6.28 19.84
CA ILE A 109 -46.98 6.56 20.38
C ILE A 109 -46.13 5.28 20.35
N LEU A 110 -44.95 5.36 19.74
CA LEU A 110 -44.02 4.25 19.66
C LEU A 110 -43.46 3.94 21.05
N ILE A 111 -43.65 2.70 21.51
CA ILE A 111 -43.06 2.19 22.73
C ILE A 111 -41.77 1.46 22.38
N GLN A 112 -40.63 1.99 22.83
CA GLN A 112 -39.35 1.31 22.67
C GLN A 112 -39.21 0.22 23.73
N LEU A 113 -39.50 -1.02 23.34
CA LEU A 113 -39.26 -2.19 24.20
C LEU A 113 -37.76 -2.50 24.25
N ARG A 114 -37.13 -2.20 25.39
CA ARG A 114 -35.74 -2.64 25.66
C ARG A 114 -35.76 -4.13 25.99
N MET A 115 -35.07 -4.92 25.17
CA MET A 115 -34.93 -6.37 25.38
C MET A 115 -33.75 -6.73 26.28
N ASP A 116 -32.85 -5.76 26.48
CA ASP A 116 -31.63 -5.94 27.22
C ASP A 116 -31.83 -5.62 28.70
N ARG A 117 -31.13 -6.36 29.57
CA ARG A 117 -31.06 -6.08 31.01
C ARG A 117 -30.05 -4.97 31.36
N SER A 118 -29.63 -4.17 30.37
CA SER A 118 -28.64 -3.11 30.59
C SER A 118 -29.28 -1.90 31.30
N GLY A 119 -28.49 -1.24 32.15
CA GLY A 119 -28.91 0.01 32.79
C GLY A 119 -29.31 1.06 31.75
N VAL A 120 -30.24 1.95 32.13
CA VAL A 120 -30.62 3.10 31.30
C VAL A 120 -29.37 3.97 31.08
N GLY A 121 -29.09 4.36 29.83
CA GLY A 121 -27.92 5.17 29.45
C GLY A 121 -26.65 4.39 29.07
N MET A 122 -26.57 3.07 29.30
CA MET A 122 -25.36 2.30 28.95
C MET A 122 -25.18 2.08 27.45
N ASP A 123 -26.26 2.10 26.68
CA ASP A 123 -26.20 1.84 25.23
C ASP A 123 -25.51 3.00 24.50
N GLU A 124 -25.66 4.24 24.99
CA GLU A 124 -24.99 5.42 24.45
C GLU A 124 -23.50 5.41 24.75
N HIS A 125 -23.13 5.15 26.01
CA HIS A 125 -21.72 5.03 26.41
C HIS A 125 -21.00 3.85 25.71
N ARG A 126 -21.70 2.74 25.42
CA ARG A 126 -21.13 1.66 24.61
C ARG A 126 -20.92 2.08 23.15
N LYS A 127 -21.86 2.82 22.56
CA LYS A 127 -21.71 3.35 21.20
C LYS A 127 -20.58 4.36 21.10
N GLU A 128 -20.44 5.23 22.10
CA GLU A 128 -19.34 6.19 22.19
C GLU A 128 -17.99 5.46 22.25
N LYS A 129 -17.83 4.51 23.17
CA LYS A 129 -16.62 3.67 23.23
C LYS A 129 -16.30 2.94 21.94
N GLN A 130 -17.31 2.45 21.23
CA GLN A 130 -17.12 1.81 19.92
C GLN A 130 -16.63 2.81 18.87
N ARG A 131 -17.16 4.04 18.87
CA ARG A 131 -16.69 5.11 18.00
C ARG A 131 -15.24 5.48 18.29
N ASP A 132 -14.89 5.68 19.56
CA ASP A 132 -13.53 6.01 19.98
C ASP A 132 -12.51 4.94 19.56
N LEU A 133 -12.89 3.66 19.69
CA LEU A 133 -12.04 2.53 19.26
C LEU A 133 -11.85 2.51 17.74
N CYS A 134 -12.92 2.75 16.97
CA CYS A 134 -12.84 2.84 15.52
C CYS A 134 -11.99 4.02 15.07
N GLU A 135 -12.16 5.19 15.69
CA GLU A 135 -11.39 6.40 15.41
C GLU A 135 -9.90 6.19 15.73
N ALA A 136 -9.59 5.66 16.92
CA ALA A 136 -8.21 5.34 17.31
C ALA A 136 -7.57 4.31 16.36
N HIS A 137 -8.34 3.37 15.83
CA HIS A 137 -7.87 2.41 14.82
C HIS A 137 -7.57 3.10 13.49
N MET A 138 -8.49 3.93 12.98
CA MET A 138 -8.28 4.70 11.75
C MET A 138 -7.06 5.62 11.84
N ASP A 139 -6.89 6.30 12.97
CA ASP A 139 -5.74 7.15 13.25
C ASP A 139 -4.42 6.37 13.24
N ARG A 140 -4.40 5.17 13.81
CA ARG A 140 -3.21 4.29 13.78
C ARG A 140 -2.88 3.87 12.37
N MET A 141 -3.88 3.46 11.59
CA MET A 141 -3.69 3.05 10.19
C MET A 141 -3.18 4.22 9.34
N LYS A 142 -3.71 5.43 9.55
CA LYS A 142 -3.24 6.64 8.87
C LYS A 142 -1.78 6.93 9.18
N ARG A 143 -1.41 6.95 10.48
CA ARG A 143 0.00 7.16 10.89
C ARG A 143 0.94 6.09 10.32
N GLN A 144 0.48 4.84 10.23
CA GLN A 144 1.27 3.77 9.61
C GLN A 144 1.45 4.02 8.12
N ALA A 145 0.39 4.39 7.39
CA ALA A 145 0.48 4.71 5.97
C ALA A 145 1.40 5.91 5.69
N ASP A 146 1.30 6.97 6.50
CA ASP A 146 2.17 8.16 6.39
C ASP A 146 3.65 7.76 6.60
N ASN A 147 3.94 6.95 7.63
CA ASN A 147 5.29 6.45 7.88
C ASN A 147 5.82 5.56 6.75
N GLU A 148 4.96 4.69 6.19
CA GLU A 148 5.31 3.83 5.05
C GLU A 148 5.63 4.67 3.80
N GLU A 149 4.90 5.75 3.56
CA GLU A 149 5.16 6.68 2.46
C GLU A 149 6.52 7.38 2.64
N GLU A 150 6.82 7.88 3.84
CA GLU A 150 8.12 8.48 4.15
C GLU A 150 9.27 7.49 3.91
N LEU A 151 9.14 6.26 4.40
CA LEU A 151 10.13 5.19 4.17
C LEU A 151 10.29 4.89 2.68
N ALA A 152 9.20 4.85 1.91
CA ALA A 152 9.24 4.58 0.48
C ALA A 152 9.94 5.71 -0.29
N ILE A 153 9.68 6.97 0.07
CA ILE A 153 10.36 8.14 -0.51
C ILE A 153 11.87 8.07 -0.25
N ASP A 154 12.26 7.79 0.99
CA ASP A 154 13.67 7.70 1.36
C ASP A 154 14.39 6.54 0.67
N PHE A 155 13.75 5.38 0.54
CA PHE A 155 14.28 4.27 -0.23
C PHE A 155 14.53 4.66 -1.70
N ARG A 156 13.56 5.32 -2.34
CA ARG A 156 13.69 5.82 -3.72
C ARG A 156 14.83 6.82 -3.86
N LYS A 157 14.99 7.75 -2.91
CA LYS A 157 16.11 8.70 -2.88
C LYS A 157 17.46 7.99 -2.80
N ARG A 158 17.62 7.04 -1.87
CA ARG A 158 18.87 6.26 -1.74
C ARG A 158 19.18 5.45 -3.00
N LYS A 159 18.18 4.82 -3.61
CA LYS A 159 18.35 4.07 -4.86
C LYS A 159 18.77 4.99 -6.01
N ARG A 160 18.17 6.19 -6.13
CA ARG A 160 18.56 7.17 -7.15
C ARG A 160 20.00 7.62 -6.96
N ALA A 161 20.40 8.02 -5.75
CA ALA A 161 21.78 8.43 -5.44
C ALA A 161 22.80 7.32 -5.74
N ALA A 162 22.49 6.06 -5.41
CA ALA A 162 23.36 4.93 -5.73
C ALA A 162 23.48 4.69 -7.24
N MET A 163 22.40 4.90 -8.01
CA MET A 163 22.43 4.80 -9.47
C MET A 163 23.22 5.94 -10.11
N GLU A 164 23.05 7.17 -9.62
CA GLU A 164 23.83 8.34 -10.05
C GLU A 164 25.34 8.12 -9.83
N MET A 165 25.73 7.58 -8.67
CA MET A 165 27.12 7.23 -8.38
C MET A 165 27.67 6.18 -9.35
N LYS A 166 26.90 5.11 -9.63
CA LYS A 166 27.27 4.09 -10.61
C LYS A 166 27.42 4.66 -12.02
N GLN A 167 26.56 5.62 -12.38
CA GLN A 167 26.60 6.28 -13.69
C GLN A 167 27.86 7.16 -13.82
N LEU A 168 28.18 7.95 -12.80
CA LEU A 168 29.44 8.71 -12.69
C LEU A 168 30.67 7.81 -12.83
N ILE A 169 30.69 6.67 -12.12
CA ILE A 169 31.78 5.71 -12.21
C ILE A 169 31.90 5.13 -13.62
N SER A 170 30.78 4.76 -14.24
CA SER A 170 30.76 4.24 -15.62
C SER A 170 31.29 5.27 -16.62
N GLU A 171 30.89 6.53 -16.49
CA GLU A 171 31.39 7.63 -17.33
C GLU A 171 32.89 7.84 -17.14
N ILE A 172 33.37 7.85 -15.90
CA ILE A 172 34.81 7.92 -15.60
C ILE A 172 35.57 6.76 -16.25
N GLN A 173 35.07 5.53 -16.15
CA GLN A 173 35.72 4.37 -16.75
C GLN A 173 35.79 4.46 -18.28
N LYS A 174 34.73 4.95 -18.93
CA LYS A 174 34.73 5.22 -20.38
C LYS A 174 35.76 6.28 -20.73
N LEU A 175 35.77 7.40 -20.00
CA LEU A 175 36.73 8.48 -20.20
C LEU A 175 38.17 7.99 -20.03
N ARG A 176 38.44 7.13 -19.05
CA ARG A 176 39.76 6.51 -18.85
C ARG A 176 40.24 5.75 -20.09
N LYS A 177 39.39 4.90 -20.65
CA LYS A 177 39.69 4.13 -21.86
C LYS A 177 39.95 5.05 -23.04
N THR A 178 39.12 6.07 -23.22
CA THR A 178 39.32 7.05 -24.31
C THR A 178 40.59 7.88 -24.14
N CYS A 179 40.95 8.29 -22.91
CA CYS A 179 42.21 8.99 -22.64
C CYS A 179 43.40 8.12 -23.02
N GLN A 180 43.40 6.85 -22.60
CA GLN A 180 44.46 5.90 -22.96
C GLN A 180 44.58 5.72 -24.49
N GLU A 181 43.47 5.60 -25.20
CA GLU A 181 43.49 5.46 -26.66
C GLU A 181 44.03 6.72 -27.37
N MET A 182 43.63 7.91 -26.91
CA MET A 182 44.14 9.18 -27.48
C MET A 182 45.63 9.36 -27.18
N ASP A 183 46.04 9.12 -25.95
CA ASP A 183 47.43 9.29 -25.53
C ASP A 183 48.36 8.27 -26.22
N THR A 184 47.91 7.03 -26.43
CA THR A 184 48.69 6.02 -27.19
C THR A 184 48.83 6.40 -28.67
N ARG A 185 47.79 7.00 -29.29
CA ARG A 185 47.89 7.59 -30.64
C ARG A 185 48.88 8.76 -30.70
N MET A 186 48.98 9.54 -29.62
CA MET A 186 49.96 10.63 -29.48
C MET A 186 51.36 10.14 -29.07
N GLY A 187 51.54 8.83 -28.83
CA GLY A 187 52.83 8.24 -28.46
C GLY A 187 53.24 8.44 -27.00
N LYS A 188 52.33 8.84 -26.11
CA LYS A 188 52.61 8.90 -24.66
C LYS A 188 52.64 7.49 -24.07
N THR A 189 53.65 7.20 -23.26
CA THR A 189 53.83 5.90 -22.58
C THR A 189 53.28 5.89 -21.15
N ILE A 190 53.15 7.05 -20.51
CA ILE A 190 52.67 7.21 -19.14
C ILE A 190 51.65 8.36 -19.13
N PRO A 191 50.54 8.25 -18.39
CA PRO A 191 49.57 9.35 -18.26
C PRO A 191 50.12 10.53 -17.45
N ASP A 192 49.70 11.75 -17.79
CA ASP A 192 50.11 12.98 -17.09
C ASP A 192 49.77 12.93 -15.58
N GLU A 193 48.60 12.41 -15.25
CA GLU A 193 48.23 12.04 -13.89
C GLU A 193 47.88 10.55 -13.81
N PHE A 194 48.39 9.87 -12.79
CA PHE A 194 48.39 8.41 -12.69
C PHE A 194 47.01 7.74 -12.81
N TRP A 195 45.91 8.46 -12.51
CA TRP A 195 44.54 7.94 -12.49
C TRP A 195 43.75 8.26 -13.78
N PHE A 196 44.36 8.90 -14.78
CA PHE A 196 43.75 9.21 -16.08
C PHE A 196 43.51 7.96 -16.93
N TRP A 197 44.38 6.97 -16.84
CA TRP A 197 44.23 5.68 -17.54
C TRP A 197 43.59 4.61 -16.64
N PRO A 198 43.07 3.51 -17.23
CA PRO A 198 42.70 2.32 -16.48
C PRO A 198 43.92 1.71 -15.78
N ILE A 199 43.73 1.31 -14.52
CA ILE A 199 44.76 0.67 -13.69
C ILE A 199 44.27 -0.75 -13.42
N TYR A 200 45.11 -1.74 -13.67
CA TYR A 200 44.85 -3.15 -13.44
C TYR A 200 45.69 -3.64 -12.26
N SER A 201 45.13 -4.55 -11.45
CA SER A 201 45.89 -5.26 -10.41
C SER A 201 46.30 -6.62 -10.95
N ASN A 202 47.55 -7.01 -10.76
CA ASN A 202 48.10 -8.27 -11.25
C ASN A 202 47.48 -9.52 -10.57
N ASN A 203 46.59 -9.35 -9.58
CA ASN A 203 45.87 -10.44 -8.92
C ASN A 203 44.57 -10.88 -9.62
N ASN A 204 44.20 -10.30 -10.77
CA ASN A 204 42.91 -10.62 -11.41
C ASN A 204 42.99 -10.82 -12.93
N GLU A 205 43.96 -11.60 -13.41
CA GLU A 205 43.91 -12.22 -14.74
C GLU A 205 42.82 -13.31 -14.75
N LEU A 206 41.53 -12.97 -14.91
CA LEU A 206 40.55 -13.76 -15.71
C LEU A 206 39.09 -13.27 -15.71
N THR A 207 38.70 -12.16 -15.08
CA THR A 207 37.25 -11.87 -14.91
C THR A 207 36.64 -10.81 -15.83
N ASP A 208 37.40 -10.16 -16.71
CA ASP A 208 36.87 -9.00 -17.47
C ASP A 208 36.85 -9.18 -19.00
N MET A 209 36.68 -10.43 -19.46
CA MET A 209 36.20 -10.71 -20.81
C MET A 209 34.93 -11.58 -20.75
N VAL A 210 33.81 -10.97 -21.15
CA VAL A 210 32.47 -11.53 -21.38
C VAL A 210 31.57 -11.66 -20.14
N GLU A 211 30.60 -10.75 -20.00
CA GLU A 211 29.16 -11.09 -20.05
C GLU A 211 28.30 -9.81 -20.15
N VAL A 212 27.93 -9.45 -21.39
CA VAL A 212 26.66 -8.78 -21.65
C VAL A 212 25.60 -9.85 -21.55
N VAL A 213 25.09 -10.11 -20.34
CA VAL A 213 23.88 -10.90 -20.13
C VAL A 213 22.89 -10.04 -19.37
N ASP A 214 21.85 -9.66 -20.10
CA ASP A 214 20.62 -9.07 -19.60
C ASP A 214 20.03 -9.98 -18.50
N LYS A 215 20.10 -9.54 -17.25
CA LYS A 215 19.42 -10.16 -16.10
C LYS A 215 18.44 -9.16 -15.51
N SER A 216 17.34 -8.98 -16.21
CA SER A 216 16.08 -8.62 -15.57
C SER A 216 15.64 -9.79 -14.67
N ASN A 217 15.31 -9.45 -13.41
CA ASN A 217 14.75 -10.29 -12.35
C ASN A 217 15.63 -11.41 -11.75
N GLN A 218 16.34 -11.06 -10.68
CA GLN A 218 16.33 -11.88 -9.47
C GLN A 218 16.62 -11.01 -8.24
N SER A 219 15.69 -11.02 -7.30
CA SER A 219 15.86 -10.51 -5.94
C SER A 219 17.02 -11.26 -5.28
N VAL A 220 18.08 -10.54 -4.91
CA VAL A 220 19.19 -11.12 -4.16
C VAL A 220 19.12 -10.60 -2.72
N ASP A 221 18.81 -11.56 -1.85
CA ASP A 221 18.92 -11.55 -0.41
C ASP A 221 20.36 -11.21 0.01
N GLU A 222 20.55 -10.06 0.66
CA GLU A 222 21.83 -9.66 1.25
C GLU A 222 22.02 -10.35 2.61
N ASN A 223 22.58 -11.56 2.62
CA ASN A 223 23.54 -11.95 3.67
C ASN A 223 24.22 -13.29 3.39
N LYS A 224 25.40 -13.25 2.75
CA LYS A 224 26.41 -14.30 2.96
C LYS A 224 27.81 -13.78 2.64
N ARG A 225 28.29 -12.83 3.44
CA ARG A 225 29.72 -12.55 3.53
C ARG A 225 30.36 -13.64 4.37
N THR A 226 30.89 -14.66 3.72
CA THR A 226 31.79 -15.63 4.35
C THR A 226 33.01 -14.87 4.85
N LYS A 227 33.08 -14.64 6.17
CA LYS A 227 34.34 -14.37 6.85
C LYS A 227 35.25 -15.57 6.59
N ARG A 228 36.22 -15.43 5.69
CA ARG A 228 37.40 -16.29 5.70
C ARG A 228 38.30 -15.72 6.79
N GLU A 229 38.55 -16.53 7.82
CA GLU A 229 39.54 -16.21 8.84
C GLU A 229 40.94 -16.11 8.21
N PRO A 230 41.84 -15.31 8.79
CA PRO A 230 43.17 -15.11 8.24
C PRO A 230 43.99 -16.39 8.46
N SER A 231 44.33 -17.05 7.36
CA SER A 231 45.38 -18.05 7.32
C SER A 231 46.72 -17.35 7.57
N GLU A 232 47.28 -17.56 8.75
CA GLU A 232 48.61 -17.10 9.12
C GLU A 232 49.66 -17.73 8.18
N GLY A 233 50.28 -16.90 7.34
CA GLY A 233 51.49 -17.27 6.61
C GLY A 233 51.49 -16.99 5.11
N GLU A 234 51.30 -15.75 4.69
CA GLU A 234 51.88 -15.28 3.41
C GLU A 234 52.46 -13.88 3.59
N GLU A 235 53.78 -13.81 3.63
CA GLU A 235 54.57 -12.60 3.73
C GLU A 235 54.38 -11.74 2.47
N GLY A 236 53.88 -10.51 2.65
CA GLY A 236 54.24 -9.33 1.86
C GLY A 236 54.24 -9.44 0.33
N GLN A 237 53.19 -9.95 -0.31
CA GLN A 237 52.98 -9.70 -1.74
C GLN A 237 52.65 -8.21 -1.93
N VAL A 238 53.64 -7.41 -2.36
CA VAL A 238 53.42 -6.03 -2.79
C VAL A 238 52.46 -6.09 -3.98
N GLU A 239 51.21 -5.66 -3.78
CA GLU A 239 50.22 -5.56 -4.85
C GLU A 239 50.78 -4.63 -5.94
N ARG A 240 51.26 -5.22 -7.04
CA ARG A 240 51.74 -4.46 -8.21
C ARG A 240 50.56 -4.11 -9.08
N TYR A 241 50.46 -2.83 -9.41
CA TYR A 241 49.46 -2.30 -10.32
C TYR A 241 50.12 -1.94 -11.65
N THR A 242 49.44 -2.19 -12.74
CA THR A 242 49.94 -1.94 -14.09
C THR A 242 48.93 -1.19 -14.94
N TYR A 243 49.43 -0.39 -15.87
CA TYR A 243 48.64 0.18 -16.95
C TYR A 243 48.46 -0.85 -18.06
N GLY A 244 47.53 -0.63 -19.00
CA GLY A 244 47.27 -1.57 -20.11
C GLY A 244 48.44 -1.80 -21.07
N ASN A 245 49.49 -0.99 -20.99
CA ASN A 245 50.75 -1.16 -21.72
C ASN A 245 51.85 -1.90 -20.91
N GLY A 246 51.56 -2.34 -19.68
CA GLY A 246 52.49 -3.07 -18.82
C GLY A 246 53.38 -2.20 -17.93
N GLU A 247 53.30 -0.87 -18.03
CA GLU A 247 54.04 0.06 -17.16
C GLU A 247 53.46 0.06 -15.74
N GLU A 248 54.32 0.26 -14.73
CA GLU A 248 53.91 0.23 -13.32
C GLU A 248 53.07 1.46 -12.93
N ALA A 249 51.92 1.21 -12.31
CA ALA A 249 51.05 2.24 -11.76
C ALA A 249 51.34 2.44 -10.25
N PRO A 250 51.41 3.69 -9.74
CA PRO A 250 51.81 3.96 -8.36
C PRO A 250 50.83 3.45 -7.30
N MET A 251 49.54 3.33 -7.62
CA MET A 251 48.49 3.02 -6.65
C MET A 251 47.22 2.49 -7.34
N ALA A 252 46.53 1.53 -6.71
CA ALA A 252 45.17 1.18 -7.08
C ALA A 252 44.20 2.35 -6.86
N LEU A 253 43.21 2.46 -7.74
CA LEU A 253 42.15 3.43 -7.54
C LEU A 253 40.75 2.80 -7.54
N ASN A 254 40.20 2.63 -6.34
CA ASN A 254 38.83 2.21 -6.12
C ASN A 254 37.85 3.37 -6.31
N LEU A 255 37.22 3.45 -7.48
CA LEU A 255 36.21 4.48 -7.76
C LEU A 255 34.94 4.32 -6.90
N ASN A 256 34.67 3.12 -6.38
CA ASN A 256 33.51 2.83 -5.54
C ASN A 256 33.61 3.39 -4.12
N GLU A 257 34.82 3.71 -3.65
CA GLU A 257 35.08 4.23 -2.30
C GLU A 257 35.13 5.76 -2.26
N LEU A 258 35.02 6.41 -3.43
CA LEU A 258 35.04 7.86 -3.52
C LEU A 258 33.63 8.45 -3.37
N ASP A 259 33.55 9.53 -2.61
CA ASP A 259 32.34 10.36 -2.54
C ASP A 259 32.00 10.99 -3.90
N ASN A 260 30.70 11.25 -4.10
CA ASN A 260 30.18 11.86 -5.34
C ASN A 260 30.92 13.14 -5.74
N GLN A 261 31.26 14.01 -4.79
CA GLN A 261 31.99 15.26 -5.07
C GLN A 261 33.36 14.99 -5.71
N ARG A 262 34.11 14.02 -5.18
CA ARG A 262 35.42 13.64 -5.71
C ARG A 262 35.31 12.96 -7.07
N LEU A 263 34.25 12.17 -7.29
CA LEU A 263 33.97 11.58 -8.60
C LEU A 263 33.66 12.67 -9.64
N GLU A 264 32.83 13.65 -9.30
CA GLU A 264 32.52 14.78 -10.16
C GLU A 264 33.75 15.63 -10.48
N GLU A 265 34.57 15.97 -9.50
CA GLU A 265 35.82 16.72 -9.71
C GLU A 265 36.74 15.98 -10.70
N ARG A 266 36.90 14.67 -10.51
CA ARG A 266 37.70 13.83 -11.41
C ARG A 266 37.14 13.73 -12.81
N LEU A 267 35.81 13.68 -12.95
CA LEU A 267 35.15 13.72 -14.24
C LEU A 267 35.39 15.09 -14.91
N ARG A 268 35.23 16.20 -14.17
CA ARG A 268 35.48 17.57 -14.67
C ARG A 268 36.91 17.77 -15.14
N MET A 269 37.90 17.29 -14.37
CA MET A 269 39.32 17.38 -14.74
C MET A 269 39.61 16.67 -16.07
N ARG A 270 39.02 15.48 -16.30
CA ARG A 270 39.15 14.80 -17.60
C ARG A 270 38.44 15.51 -18.74
N ILE A 271 37.23 16.01 -18.51
CA ILE A 271 36.54 16.80 -19.54
C ILE A 271 37.35 18.05 -19.90
N TYR A 272 37.96 18.72 -18.91
CA TYR A 272 38.82 19.86 -19.15
C TYR A 272 40.05 19.48 -19.98
N PHE A 273 40.70 18.36 -19.65
CA PHE A 273 41.81 17.81 -20.44
C PHE A 273 41.38 17.53 -21.90
N PHE A 274 40.24 16.87 -22.11
CA PHE A 274 39.68 16.66 -23.45
C PHE A 274 39.39 17.96 -24.21
N ARG A 275 38.95 19.02 -23.53
CA ARG A 275 38.72 20.33 -24.16
C ARG A 275 40.01 21.09 -24.47
N ARG A 276 41.08 20.83 -23.72
CA ARG A 276 42.37 21.50 -23.87
C ARG A 276 43.20 20.88 -24.98
N ASP A 277 43.20 19.56 -25.08
CA ASP A 277 44.05 18.81 -26.02
C ASP A 277 43.28 18.28 -27.25
N GLY A 278 41.94 18.40 -27.26
CA GLY A 278 41.04 17.87 -28.29
C GLY A 278 40.36 18.91 -29.19
N LEU A 279 40.92 20.13 -29.31
CA LEU A 279 40.53 21.15 -30.28
C LEU A 279 41.76 21.74 -30.97
#